data_AF-A0A955ITA0-F1
#
_entry.id   AF-A0A955ITA0-F1
#
_cell.length_a   1.000
_cell.length_b   1.000
_cell.length_c   1.000
_cell.angle_alpha   90.00
_cell.angle_beta   90.00
_cell.angle_gamma   90.00
#
_symmetry.space_group_name_H-M   'P 1'
#
loop_
_entity.id
_entity.type
_entity.pdbx_description
1 polymer ?
#
loop_
_entity_poly.entity_id
_entity_poly.type
_entity_poly.pdbx_seq_one_letter_code
_entity_poly.pdbx_strand_id
1 'polypeptide(L)'
;FMWRTGDTIQHASGPGYEAVDLPYGGGAFSMTVLLPDPGVSLEAVVEGLGPETWSGLVDSFAPTRLDLALPRFEMAYARQLNEDLRQLGMTAAFDPEQADFSRLSSKMRLYLSDVRHKAWVRVDEEGTRAAAATSVGASFTSAPPTFLVDRPFLFALREHLSGTILFLGKVVDTGASD
;
A
#
# COMPACT_ATOMS: atom_id res chain seq x y z
N PHE A 1 -6.98 -17.04 -2.33
CA PHE A 1 -5.58 -16.56 -2.42
C PHE A 1 -5.11 -16.60 -3.87
N MET A 2 -4.29 -15.64 -4.25
CA MET A 2 -3.49 -15.61 -5.47
C MET A 2 -2.15 -16.25 -5.16
N TRP A 3 -1.79 -17.28 -5.91
CA TRP A 3 -0.55 -18.02 -5.72
C TRP A 3 0.46 -17.69 -6.81
N ARG A 4 1.71 -17.46 -6.40
CA ARG A 4 2.88 -17.45 -7.28
C ARG A 4 3.89 -18.45 -6.72
N THR A 5 4.37 -19.37 -7.54
CA THR A 5 5.22 -20.48 -7.07
C THR A 5 6.54 -20.49 -7.80
N GLY A 6 7.65 -20.55 -7.05
CA GLY A 6 9.00 -20.61 -7.60
C GLY A 6 9.49 -19.33 -8.30
N ASP A 7 8.78 -18.22 -8.13
CA ASP A 7 9.13 -16.91 -8.67
C ASP A 7 10.24 -16.23 -7.85
N THR A 8 11.02 -15.38 -8.50
CA THR A 8 11.90 -14.43 -7.81
C THR A 8 11.11 -13.15 -7.57
N ILE A 9 10.84 -12.84 -6.30
CA ILE A 9 10.08 -11.68 -5.85
C ILE A 9 10.99 -10.77 -5.03
N GLN A 10 10.79 -9.46 -5.14
CA GLN A 10 11.49 -8.51 -4.29
C GLN A 10 10.99 -8.65 -2.86
N HIS A 11 11.88 -9.01 -1.94
CA HIS A 11 11.55 -9.28 -0.54
C HIS A 11 12.47 -8.47 0.39
N ALA A 12 11.92 -8.05 1.52
CA ALA A 12 12.65 -7.34 2.57
C ALA A 12 12.09 -7.73 3.95
N SER A 13 12.94 -7.60 4.98
CA SER A 13 12.53 -7.75 6.37
C SER A 13 12.83 -6.43 7.10
N GLY A 14 11.90 -6.01 7.96
CA GLY A 14 12.05 -4.83 8.79
C GLY A 14 11.77 -5.13 10.27
N PRO A 15 11.76 -4.10 11.13
CA PRO A 15 11.49 -4.29 12.55
C PRO A 15 10.04 -4.73 12.81
N GLY A 16 9.83 -6.03 13.01
CA GLY A 16 8.51 -6.59 13.34
C GLY A 16 7.61 -6.85 12.12
N TYR A 17 8.18 -6.94 10.92
CA TYR A 17 7.44 -7.25 9.71
C TYR A 17 8.34 -7.81 8.59
N GLU A 18 7.71 -8.49 7.65
CA GLU A 18 8.28 -8.81 6.33
C GLU A 18 7.50 -8.08 5.23
N ALA A 19 8.12 -7.89 4.07
CA ALA A 19 7.48 -7.22 2.95
C ALA A 19 7.87 -7.84 1.62
N VAL A 20 6.94 -7.78 0.67
CA VAL A 20 7.18 -8.10 -0.74
C VAL A 20 6.81 -6.92 -1.63
N ASP A 21 7.51 -6.76 -2.74
CA ASP A 21 7.20 -5.76 -3.75
C ASP A 21 6.90 -6.43 -5.10
N LEU A 22 5.66 -6.25 -5.56
CA LEU A 22 5.12 -6.93 -6.73
C LEU A 22 5.03 -5.92 -7.88
N PRO A 23 5.77 -6.09 -8.98
CA PRO A 23 5.69 -5.17 -10.11
C PRO A 23 4.32 -5.25 -10.81
N TYR A 24 3.89 -4.13 -11.40
CA TYR A 24 2.66 -3.96 -12.19
C TYR A 24 2.95 -3.10 -13.43
N GLY A 25 2.07 -3.18 -14.44
CA GLY A 25 2.10 -2.27 -15.59
C GLY A 25 3.43 -2.21 -16.33
N GLY A 26 4.10 -3.36 -16.51
CA GLY A 26 5.41 -3.43 -17.16
C GLY A 26 6.58 -2.95 -16.30
N GLY A 27 6.39 -2.83 -14.98
CA GLY A 27 7.41 -2.40 -14.03
C GLY A 27 7.38 -0.90 -13.70
N ALA A 28 6.43 -0.14 -14.26
CA ALA A 28 6.26 1.28 -13.92
C ALA A 28 5.64 1.49 -12.52
N PHE A 29 4.90 0.50 -12.04
CA PHE A 29 4.28 0.54 -10.72
C PHE A 29 4.67 -0.71 -9.94
N SER A 30 4.58 -0.64 -8.61
CA SER A 30 4.54 -1.84 -7.78
C SER A 30 3.55 -1.74 -6.64
N MET A 31 3.12 -2.91 -6.18
CA MET A 31 2.41 -3.04 -4.93
C MET A 31 3.38 -3.59 -3.89
N THR A 32 3.69 -2.77 -2.91
CA THR A 32 4.38 -3.20 -1.70
C THR A 32 3.34 -3.75 -0.74
N VAL A 33 3.54 -4.98 -0.26
CA VAL A 33 2.73 -5.61 0.78
C VAL A 33 3.61 -5.79 2.00
N LEU A 34 3.24 -5.16 3.10
CA LEU A 34 3.91 -5.28 4.39
C LEU A 34 3.04 -6.13 5.31
N LEU A 35 3.62 -7.20 5.83
CA LEU A 35 2.99 -8.19 6.68
C LEU A 35 3.69 -8.19 8.06
N PRO A 36 3.00 -7.77 9.14
CA PRO A 36 3.56 -7.84 10.48
C PRO A 36 4.03 -9.25 10.85
N ASP A 37 5.06 -9.36 11.68
CA ASP A 37 5.51 -10.64 12.22
C ASP A 37 4.42 -11.26 13.12
N PRO A 38 4.41 -12.60 13.32
CA PRO A 38 3.48 -13.23 14.26
C PRO A 38 3.53 -12.60 15.65
N GLY A 39 2.38 -12.17 16.17
CA GLY A 39 2.26 -11.50 17.47
C GLY A 39 2.50 -9.99 17.45
N VAL A 40 2.89 -9.40 16.31
CA VAL A 40 2.99 -7.95 16.12
C VAL A 40 1.70 -7.44 15.49
N SER A 41 1.07 -6.43 16.10
CA SER A 41 -0.11 -5.77 15.52
C SER A 41 0.28 -4.89 14.33
N LEU A 42 -0.60 -4.78 13.34
CA LEU A 42 -0.41 -3.87 12.20
C LEU A 42 -0.26 -2.41 12.64
N GLU A 43 -0.99 -2.00 13.67
CA GLU A 43 -0.93 -0.65 14.25
C GLU A 43 0.48 -0.31 14.74
N ALA A 44 1.12 -1.22 15.49
CA ALA A 44 2.49 -1.03 15.97
C ALA A 44 3.50 -0.83 14.84
N VAL A 45 3.32 -1.55 13.71
CA VAL A 45 4.17 -1.35 12.54
C VAL A 45 3.90 0.02 11.89
N VAL A 46 2.63 0.40 11.74
CA VAL A 46 2.23 1.67 11.13
C VAL A 46 2.70 2.89 11.95
N GLU A 47 2.70 2.80 13.28
CA GLU A 47 3.24 3.86 14.14
C GLU A 47 4.74 4.08 13.94
N GLY A 48 5.48 3.03 13.57
CA GLY A 48 6.90 3.10 13.23
C GLY A 48 7.18 3.50 11.76
N LEU A 49 6.16 3.59 10.91
CA LEU A 49 6.31 3.92 9.49
C LEU A 49 6.27 5.42 9.26
N GLY A 50 7.45 6.03 9.15
CA GLY A 50 7.67 7.38 8.62
C GLY A 50 8.34 7.39 7.24
N PRO A 51 8.63 8.59 6.69
CA PRO A 51 9.27 8.74 5.39
C PRO A 51 10.62 8.02 5.26
N GLU A 52 11.48 8.15 6.28
CA GLU A 52 12.83 7.54 6.26
C GLU A 52 12.78 6.01 6.35
N THR A 53 11.93 5.47 7.23
CA THR A 53 11.73 4.01 7.35
C THR A 53 11.08 3.43 6.10
N TRP A 54 10.19 4.18 5.45
CA TRP A 54 9.60 3.79 4.18
C TRP A 54 10.64 3.77 3.06
N SER A 55 11.45 4.83 2.93
CA SER A 55 12.54 4.87 1.95
C SER A 55 13.53 3.73 2.19
N GLY A 56 13.94 3.52 3.43
CA GLY A 56 14.84 2.42 3.80
C GLY A 56 14.26 1.04 3.48
N LEU A 57 12.96 0.83 3.68
CA LEU A 57 12.27 -0.39 3.26
C LEU A 57 12.36 -0.57 1.73
N VAL A 58 12.03 0.48 0.97
CA VAL A 58 12.07 0.45 -0.50
C VAL A 58 13.47 0.11 -1.02
N ASP A 59 14.51 0.68 -0.40
CA ASP A 59 15.91 0.44 -0.79
C ASP A 59 16.43 -0.93 -0.35
N SER A 60 15.78 -1.57 0.63
CA SER A 60 16.20 -2.87 1.19
C SER A 60 15.70 -4.08 0.40
N PHE A 61 14.80 -3.89 -0.56
CA PHE A 61 14.25 -4.98 -1.36
C PHE A 61 15.34 -5.71 -2.15
N ALA A 62 15.38 -7.03 -1.99
CA ALA A 62 16.29 -7.90 -2.70
C ALA A 62 15.55 -9.05 -3.41
N PRO A 63 16.00 -9.46 -4.61
CA PRO A 63 15.41 -10.59 -5.31
C PRO A 63 15.54 -11.88 -4.49
N THR A 64 14.42 -12.48 -4.09
CA THR A 64 14.35 -13.68 -3.27
C THR A 64 13.41 -14.69 -3.92
N ARG A 65 13.83 -15.96 -3.99
CA ARG A 65 12.97 -17.03 -4.51
C ARG A 65 12.06 -17.54 -3.40
N LEU A 66 10.75 -17.34 -3.55
CA LEU A 66 9.74 -17.73 -2.58
C LEU A 66 8.41 -18.04 -3.26
N ASP A 67 7.56 -18.81 -2.58
CA ASP A 67 6.17 -18.99 -2.95
C ASP A 67 5.33 -17.90 -2.26
N LEU A 68 4.49 -17.19 -3.02
CA LEU A 68 3.64 -16.13 -2.49
C LEU A 68 2.19 -16.59 -2.47
N ALA A 69 1.51 -16.38 -1.34
CA ALA A 69 0.07 -16.49 -1.20
C ALA A 69 -0.52 -15.17 -0.69
N LEU A 70 -1.11 -14.39 -1.60
CA LEU A 70 -1.73 -13.09 -1.29
C LEU A 70 -3.26 -13.19 -1.44
N PRO A 71 -4.09 -12.77 -0.47
CA PRO A 71 -5.54 -12.81 -0.64
C PRO A 71 -5.97 -11.88 -1.77
N ARG A 72 -7.04 -12.27 -2.48
CA ARG A 72 -7.74 -11.35 -3.35
C ARG A 72 -8.54 -10.43 -2.45
N PHE A 73 -8.57 -9.14 -2.76
CA PHE A 73 -9.37 -8.20 -1.98
C PHE A 73 -9.92 -7.10 -2.86
N GLU A 74 -11.06 -6.58 -2.44
CA GLU A 74 -11.71 -5.43 -3.02
C GLU A 74 -12.09 -4.49 -1.88
N MET A 75 -11.76 -3.21 -2.01
CA MET A 75 -12.02 -2.20 -1.00
C MET A 75 -12.64 -0.99 -1.65
N ALA A 76 -13.73 -0.51 -1.07
CA ALA A 76 -14.31 0.79 -1.35
C ALA A 76 -14.20 1.65 -0.09
N TYR A 77 -13.67 2.85 -0.22
CA TYR A 77 -13.56 3.81 0.88
C TYR A 77 -14.22 5.13 0.46
N ALA A 78 -15.04 5.69 1.35
CA ALA A 78 -15.64 7.00 1.17
C ALA A 78 -15.70 7.69 2.53
N ARG A 79 -15.10 8.87 2.66
CA ARG A 79 -15.11 9.65 3.90
C ARG A 79 -15.03 11.15 3.64
N GLN A 80 -15.64 11.93 4.53
CA GLN A 80 -15.40 13.36 4.63
C GLN A 80 -14.15 13.62 5.47
N LEU A 81 -13.18 14.35 4.93
CA LEU A 81 -11.85 14.56 5.53
C LEU A 81 -11.72 15.86 6.32
N ASN A 82 -12.80 16.61 6.53
CA ASN A 82 -12.75 17.93 7.18
C ASN A 82 -12.01 17.88 8.53
N GLU A 83 -12.42 16.98 9.43
CA GLU A 83 -11.81 16.91 10.77
C GLU A 83 -10.37 16.41 10.71
N ASP A 84 -10.07 15.46 9.82
CA ASP A 84 -8.69 14.96 9.64
C ASP A 84 -7.76 16.09 9.17
N LEU A 85 -8.19 16.86 8.17
CA LEU A 85 -7.43 17.99 7.63
C LEU A 85 -7.26 19.12 8.65
N ARG A 86 -8.28 19.38 9.48
CA ARG A 86 -8.17 20.34 10.60
C ARG A 86 -7.16 19.89 11.63
N GLN A 87 -7.15 18.61 12.00
CA GLN A 87 -6.17 18.04 12.94
C GLN A 87 -4.74 18.11 12.38
N LEU A 88 -4.58 18.04 11.05
CA LEU A 88 -3.31 18.26 10.36
C LEU A 88 -2.93 19.74 10.20
N GLY A 89 -3.72 20.67 10.74
CA GLY A 89 -3.41 22.11 10.78
C GLY A 89 -4.11 22.95 9.71
N MET A 90 -4.92 22.36 8.83
CA MET A 90 -5.68 23.08 7.81
C MET A 90 -6.99 23.64 8.38
N THR A 91 -6.94 24.44 9.45
CA THR A 91 -8.15 24.96 10.10
C THR A 91 -8.76 26.16 9.38
N ALA A 92 -7.93 27.14 9.01
CA ALA A 92 -8.37 28.40 8.39
C ALA A 92 -9.15 28.19 7.08
N ALA A 93 -8.82 27.17 6.30
CA ALA A 93 -9.48 26.88 5.03
C ALA A 93 -10.99 26.56 5.19
N PHE A 94 -11.41 26.07 6.36
CA PHE A 94 -12.80 25.72 6.67
C PHE A 94 -13.54 26.81 7.47
N ASP A 95 -12.88 27.93 7.78
CA ASP A 95 -13.45 29.03 8.55
C ASP A 95 -13.92 30.15 7.59
N PRO A 96 -15.21 30.49 7.55
CA PRO A 96 -15.74 31.55 6.67
C PRO A 96 -15.13 32.94 6.90
N GLU A 97 -14.60 33.23 8.10
CA GLU A 97 -14.01 34.50 8.45
C GLU A 97 -12.50 34.54 8.20
N GLN A 98 -11.81 33.40 8.33
CA GLN A 98 -10.34 33.32 8.20
C GLN A 98 -9.85 32.77 6.86
N ALA A 99 -10.70 32.06 6.10
CA ALA A 99 -10.30 31.49 4.82
C ALA A 99 -9.91 32.59 3.81
N ASP A 100 -8.74 32.42 3.19
CA ASP A 100 -8.28 33.26 2.08
C ASP A 100 -8.14 32.45 0.79
N PHE A 101 -9.20 32.51 -0.02
CA PHE A 101 -9.24 31.98 -1.37
C PHE A 101 -9.35 33.10 -2.42
N SER A 102 -8.78 34.28 -2.13
CA SER A 102 -8.82 35.46 -3.02
C SER A 102 -8.24 35.21 -4.41
N ARG A 103 -7.32 34.24 -4.54
CA ARG A 103 -6.78 33.78 -5.83
C ARG A 103 -7.79 33.01 -6.70
N LEU A 104 -8.85 32.47 -6.12
CA LEU A 104 -9.96 31.83 -6.84
C LEU A 104 -11.05 32.83 -7.20
N SER A 105 -11.36 33.76 -6.28
CA SER A 105 -12.34 34.82 -6.53
C SER A 105 -12.02 36.08 -5.74
N SER A 106 -11.96 37.21 -6.44
CA SER A 106 -11.79 38.53 -5.84
C SER A 106 -13.10 39.23 -5.47
N LYS A 107 -14.25 38.62 -5.81
CA LYS A 107 -15.59 39.25 -5.66
C LYS A 107 -16.40 38.71 -4.49
N MET A 108 -16.08 37.53 -3.99
CA MET A 108 -16.82 36.84 -2.93
C MET A 108 -15.84 36.13 -2.01
N ARG A 109 -16.13 36.17 -0.71
CA ARG A 109 -15.38 35.38 0.28
C ARG A 109 -15.77 33.92 0.09
N LEU A 110 -14.76 33.06 -0.09
CA LEU A 110 -14.92 31.63 -0.25
C LEU A 110 -14.28 30.93 0.95
N TYR A 111 -14.78 29.75 1.27
CA TYR A 111 -14.20 28.83 2.26
C TYR A 111 -14.54 27.39 1.84
N LEU A 112 -13.84 26.41 2.37
CA LEU A 112 -14.16 25.00 2.14
C LEU A 112 -15.32 24.57 3.03
N SER A 113 -16.42 24.14 2.41
CA SER A 113 -17.53 23.49 3.12
C SER A 113 -17.17 22.06 3.52
N ASP A 114 -16.75 21.26 2.54
CA ASP A 114 -16.46 19.85 2.72
C ASP A 114 -15.41 19.34 1.73
N VAL A 115 -14.59 18.39 2.20
CA VAL A 115 -13.67 17.63 1.37
C VAL A 115 -14.08 16.17 1.46
N ARG A 116 -14.50 15.60 0.33
CA ARG A 116 -14.90 14.19 0.23
C ARG A 116 -13.87 13.41 -0.54
N HIS A 117 -13.39 12.32 0.05
CA HIS A 117 -12.49 11.40 -0.60
C HIS A 117 -13.20 10.07 -0.81
N LYS A 118 -13.22 9.59 -2.06
CA LYS A 118 -13.73 8.28 -2.44
C LYS A 118 -12.68 7.55 -3.26
N ALA A 119 -12.35 6.35 -2.84
CA ALA A 119 -11.36 5.49 -3.48
C ALA A 119 -11.92 4.06 -3.60
N TRP A 120 -11.48 3.35 -4.62
CA TRP A 120 -11.77 1.94 -4.81
C TRP A 120 -10.52 1.25 -5.34
N VAL A 121 -10.23 0.08 -4.79
CA VAL A 121 -9.11 -0.78 -5.23
C VAL A 121 -9.57 -2.22 -5.25
N ARG A 122 -9.14 -2.96 -6.28
CA ARG A 122 -9.32 -4.39 -6.37
C ARG A 122 -8.00 -5.02 -6.79
N VAL A 123 -7.63 -6.06 -6.07
CA VAL A 123 -6.43 -6.85 -6.33
C VAL A 123 -6.84 -8.28 -6.63
N ASP A 124 -6.53 -8.71 -7.86
CA ASP A 124 -6.79 -10.05 -8.35
C ASP A 124 -5.63 -10.59 -9.21
N GLU A 125 -5.76 -11.85 -9.63
CA GLU A 125 -4.72 -12.59 -10.35
C GLU A 125 -4.41 -12.02 -11.72
N GLU A 126 -5.35 -11.36 -12.38
CA GLU A 126 -5.16 -10.89 -13.75
C GLU A 126 -4.19 -9.71 -13.79
N GLY A 127 -4.40 -8.71 -12.92
CA GLY A 127 -3.46 -7.60 -12.73
C GLY A 127 -2.09 -8.05 -12.20
N THR A 128 -2.09 -9.13 -11.40
CA THR A 128 -0.90 -9.69 -10.76
C THR A 128 -0.09 -10.59 -11.70
N ARG A 129 -0.71 -11.34 -12.61
CA ARG A 129 -0.05 -12.37 -13.46
C ARG A 129 0.72 -11.77 -14.64
N ALA A 130 0.30 -10.61 -15.15
CA ALA A 130 1.01 -9.92 -16.25
C ALA A 130 2.48 -9.57 -15.90
N ALA A 131 2.82 -9.51 -14.61
CA ALA A 131 4.17 -9.21 -14.13
C ALA A 131 5.04 -10.44 -13.80
N ALA A 132 4.50 -11.67 -13.91
CA ALA A 132 5.16 -12.91 -13.47
C ALA A 132 5.75 -13.76 -14.63
N ALA A 133 5.71 -13.28 -15.88
CA ALA A 133 5.98 -14.12 -17.07
C ALA A 133 7.46 -14.51 -17.32
N THR A 134 8.37 -14.29 -16.37
CA THR A 134 9.80 -14.63 -16.52
C THR A 134 10.28 -15.48 -15.36
N SER A 135 10.34 -16.80 -15.54
CA SER A 135 11.05 -17.70 -14.62
C SER A 135 12.23 -18.36 -15.34
N VAL A 136 13.45 -18.16 -14.83
CA VAL A 136 14.63 -18.93 -15.24
C VAL A 136 14.72 -20.16 -14.34
N GLY A 137 14.65 -21.35 -14.95
CA GLY A 137 14.66 -22.62 -14.23
C GLY A 137 16.04 -22.92 -13.64
N ALA A 138 16.15 -22.82 -12.32
CA ALA A 138 17.22 -23.45 -11.55
C ALA A 138 16.62 -24.55 -10.68
N SER A 139 17.18 -25.76 -10.78
CA SER A 139 16.76 -26.94 -10.03
C SER A 139 17.46 -26.96 -8.66
N PHE A 140 16.68 -27.08 -7.58
CA PHE A 140 17.19 -27.13 -6.20
C PHE A 140 16.54 -28.28 -5.42
N THR A 141 17.23 -28.74 -4.38
CA THR A 141 16.92 -29.93 -3.58
C THR A 141 15.95 -29.68 -2.41
N SER A 142 15.45 -28.46 -2.23
CA SER A 142 14.49 -28.09 -1.17
C SER A 142 13.38 -27.18 -1.70
N ALA A 143 12.19 -27.26 -1.10
CA ALA A 143 11.05 -26.41 -1.46
C ALA A 143 11.33 -24.94 -1.06
N PRO A 144 10.95 -23.95 -1.90
CA PRO A 144 11.08 -22.53 -1.55
C PRO A 144 10.28 -22.19 -0.28
N PRO A 145 10.71 -21.18 0.51
CA PRO A 145 9.91 -20.67 1.62
C PRO A 145 8.62 -20.02 1.09
N THR A 146 7.56 -19.99 1.93
CA THR A 146 6.26 -19.41 1.56
C THR A 146 6.02 -18.09 2.31
N PHE A 147 5.77 -17.01 1.57
CA PHE A 147 5.24 -15.75 2.10
C PHE A 147 3.71 -15.80 2.04
N LEU A 148 3.09 -16.15 3.18
CA LEU A 148 1.64 -16.30 3.32
C LEU A 148 1.04 -15.08 4.01
N VAL A 149 0.16 -14.37 3.31
CA VAL A 149 -0.52 -13.17 3.81
C VAL A 149 -1.87 -13.55 4.42
N ASP A 150 -1.85 -14.15 5.60
CA ASP A 150 -3.01 -14.73 6.31
C ASP A 150 -3.51 -13.91 7.51
N ARG A 151 -3.05 -12.67 7.63
CA ARG A 151 -3.31 -11.78 8.76
C ARG A 151 -3.32 -10.32 8.32
N PRO A 152 -3.74 -9.37 9.18
CA PRO A 152 -3.81 -7.97 8.80
C PRO A 152 -2.49 -7.44 8.22
N PHE A 153 -2.59 -6.76 7.09
CA PHE A 153 -1.42 -6.27 6.34
C PHE A 153 -1.64 -4.85 5.82
N LEU A 154 -0.55 -4.16 5.53
CA LEU A 154 -0.55 -2.89 4.81
C LEU A 154 -0.21 -3.16 3.34
N PHE A 155 -0.86 -2.45 2.42
CA PHE A 155 -0.41 -2.38 1.04
C PHE A 155 -0.20 -0.93 0.61
N ALA A 156 0.77 -0.72 -0.28
CA ALA A 156 0.96 0.54 -0.98
C ALA A 156 1.10 0.28 -2.48
N LEU A 157 0.34 0.99 -3.30
CA LEU A 157 0.55 1.04 -4.75
C LEU A 157 1.40 2.27 -5.06
N ARG A 158 2.58 2.07 -5.63
CA ARG A 158 3.56 3.13 -5.87
C ARG A 158 4.01 3.18 -7.33
N GLU A 159 4.30 4.37 -7.81
CA GLU A 159 4.93 4.61 -9.11
C GLU A 159 6.46 4.68 -8.93
N HIS A 160 7.21 3.99 -9.79
CA HIS A 160 8.64 3.74 -9.58
C HIS A 160 9.54 4.95 -9.87
N LEU A 161 9.20 5.78 -10.87
CA LEU A 161 10.08 6.89 -11.28
C LEU A 161 10.07 8.04 -10.27
N SER A 162 8.91 8.36 -9.73
CA SER A 162 8.72 9.46 -8.76
C SER A 162 8.70 8.99 -7.31
N GLY A 163 8.50 7.70 -7.06
CA GLY A 163 8.27 7.17 -5.71
C GLY A 163 6.89 7.52 -5.14
N THR A 164 6.00 8.09 -5.96
CA THR A 164 4.67 8.53 -5.51
C THR A 164 3.83 7.35 -5.05
N ILE A 165 3.29 7.44 -3.84
CA ILE A 165 2.28 6.50 -3.33
C ILE A 165 0.91 6.92 -3.87
N LEU A 166 0.33 6.07 -4.71
CA LEU A 166 -0.99 6.27 -5.33
C LEU A 166 -2.10 5.80 -4.39
N PHE A 167 -1.87 4.67 -3.71
CA PHE A 167 -2.79 4.11 -2.72
C PHE A 167 -1.98 3.61 -1.53
N LEU A 168 -2.53 3.82 -0.33
CA LEU A 168 -2.04 3.26 0.91
C LEU A 168 -3.25 2.77 1.70
N GLY A 169 -3.22 1.52 2.14
CA GLY A 169 -4.36 0.93 2.83
C GLY A 169 -3.98 -0.20 3.76
N LYS A 170 -4.82 -0.41 4.77
CA LYS A 170 -4.76 -1.55 5.68
C LYS A 170 -5.87 -2.53 5.30
N VAL A 171 -5.53 -3.80 5.16
CA VAL A 171 -6.49 -4.90 5.04
C VAL A 171 -6.50 -5.61 6.37
N VAL A 172 -7.60 -5.47 7.13
CA VAL A 172 -7.76 -6.04 8.49
C VAL A 172 -8.65 -7.26 8.52
N ASP A 173 -9.52 -7.40 7.52
CA ASP A 173 -10.34 -8.59 7.30
C ASP A 173 -9.89 -9.22 5.98
N THR A 174 -9.04 -10.24 6.11
CA THR A 174 -8.75 -11.14 5.00
C THR A 174 -9.91 -12.12 4.98
N GLY A 175 -10.96 -11.83 4.20
CA GLY A 175 -12.17 -12.64 4.08
C GLY A 175 -11.94 -14.05 3.50
N ALA A 176 -11.03 -14.82 4.09
CA ALA A 176 -10.90 -16.26 3.98
C ALA A 176 -12.13 -16.88 4.63
N SER A 177 -13.26 -16.75 3.93
CA SER A 177 -14.37 -17.67 4.07
C SER A 177 -14.07 -18.85 3.14
N ASP A 178 -14.14 -20.04 3.72
CA ASP A 178 -13.88 -21.36 3.11
C ASP A 178 -14.51 -21.56 1.71
#